data_AF-K1GHV6-F1
#
_entry.id   AF-K1GHV6-F1
#
_cell.length_a   1.000
_cell.length_b   1.000
_cell.length_c   1.000
_cell.angle_alpha   90.00
_cell.angle_beta   90.00
_cell.angle_gamma   90.00
#
_symmetry.space_group_name_H-M   'P 1'
#
loop_
_entity.id
_entity.type
_entity.pdbx_description
1 polymer ?
#
loop_
_entity_poly.entity_id
_entity_poly.type
_entity_poly.pdbx_seq_one_letter_code
_entity_poly.pdbx_strand_id
1 'polypeptide(L)'
;MSIENSCVRLDEGRWNPKNREVLEKLIEKYRNTNSYAVFDWDNTSIQGDTQQNLFIYQIENLKYKLNPEKFNEVIRKNVPTTDFDERFKNSEGQVLNLTKLANDIYKSYIFLYENYISTKKISLEEIRETEEFKDFRAKMHYLHNALPSNFSSKIACLWEFYLLSGMTRTEVKSLAKESNDAKLGESLGEVIVESSRVLRGEAGIVRGIYDNGLRVRSEMANLYHELKRNGIDVYVISASMQELIEVFATDKSYGYNLDEEKIYAMRLRTTVDDVLLDEFNEDYAFTQKEGKSETIERFIKDKYEGKGPILVGGDALGDESMLTKFKDTEVLLIMKREGKLDNLVNDERALIQHRNLQTGLLDPKN
;
A
#
# COMPACT_ATOMS: atom_id res chain seq x y z
N MET A 1 21.30 30.23 -28.47
CA MET A 1 20.79 28.87 -28.72
C MET A 1 19.32 28.90 -28.33
N SER A 2 18.44 28.95 -29.33
CA SER A 2 17.00 28.82 -29.13
C SER A 2 16.74 27.47 -28.47
N ILE A 3 16.05 27.48 -27.34
CA ILE A 3 15.50 26.27 -26.72
C ILE A 3 14.54 25.71 -27.77
N GLU A 4 14.95 24.66 -28.50
CA GLU A 4 14.01 23.86 -29.27
C GLU A 4 12.87 23.51 -28.31
N ASN A 5 11.63 23.82 -28.69
CA ASN A 5 10.44 23.35 -27.98
C ASN A 5 10.65 21.84 -27.75
N SER A 6 10.94 21.42 -26.51
CA SER A 6 11.09 20.00 -26.24
C SER A 6 9.76 19.36 -26.60
N CYS A 7 9.74 18.49 -27.60
CA CYS A 7 8.53 17.76 -27.97
C CYS A 7 8.12 16.91 -26.75
N VAL A 8 6.84 16.92 -26.37
CA VAL A 8 6.36 15.95 -25.36
C VAL A 8 6.64 14.57 -25.93
N ARG A 9 7.38 13.74 -25.18
CA ARG A 9 7.66 12.38 -25.63
C ARG A 9 7.73 11.43 -24.45
N LEU A 10 6.73 10.58 -24.33
CA LEU A 10 6.79 9.42 -23.46
C LEU A 10 7.62 8.32 -24.13
N ASP A 11 8.40 7.61 -23.32
CA ASP A 11 9.09 6.42 -23.80
C ASP A 11 8.04 5.42 -24.34
N GLU A 12 8.36 4.71 -25.42
CA GLU A 12 7.46 3.70 -25.98
C GLU A 12 7.10 2.67 -24.89
N GLY A 13 8.11 2.21 -24.15
CA GLY A 13 7.96 1.31 -23.01
C GLY A 13 7.08 0.11 -23.34
N ARG A 14 6.26 -0.32 -22.38
CA ARG A 14 5.20 -1.31 -22.57
C ARG A 14 3.81 -0.67 -22.44
N TRP A 15 3.69 0.60 -22.79
CA TRP A 15 2.40 1.26 -22.85
C TRP A 15 1.53 0.64 -23.93
N ASN A 16 0.21 0.58 -23.69
CA ASN A 16 -0.72 0.50 -24.80
C ASN A 16 -0.51 1.72 -25.72
N PRO A 17 -0.30 1.53 -27.04
CA PRO A 17 0.04 2.64 -27.94
C PRO A 17 -0.98 3.78 -27.94
N LYS A 18 -2.28 3.46 -27.82
CA LYS A 18 -3.35 4.46 -27.76
C LYS A 18 -3.28 5.26 -26.46
N ASN A 19 -3.04 4.59 -25.33
CA ASN A 19 -2.91 5.28 -24.05
C ASN A 19 -1.73 6.25 -24.08
N ARG A 20 -0.58 5.83 -24.60
CA ARG A 20 0.61 6.68 -24.74
C ARG A 20 0.31 7.92 -25.57
N GLU A 21 -0.31 7.77 -26.74
CA GLU A 21 -0.67 8.88 -27.63
C GLU A 21 -1.60 9.89 -26.95
N VAL A 22 -2.62 9.41 -26.21
CA VAL A 22 -3.55 10.29 -25.48
C VAL A 22 -2.84 11.04 -24.36
N LEU A 23 -1.97 10.37 -23.60
CA LEU A 23 -1.17 11.00 -22.55
C LEU A 23 -0.22 12.07 -23.10
N GLU A 24 0.47 11.81 -24.21
CA GLU A 24 1.33 12.81 -24.86
C GLU A 24 0.54 14.06 -25.30
N LYS A 25 -0.63 13.86 -25.91
CA LYS A 25 -1.53 14.97 -26.30
C LYS A 25 -2.03 15.77 -25.09
N LEU A 26 -2.36 15.09 -23.99
CA LEU A 26 -2.79 15.75 -22.76
C LEU A 26 -1.67 16.62 -22.18
N ILE A 27 -0.45 16.09 -22.09
CA ILE A 27 0.72 16.83 -21.59
C ILE A 27 1.01 18.03 -22.49
N GLU A 28 0.91 17.89 -23.81
CA GLU A 28 1.12 19.01 -24.75
C GLU A 28 0.08 20.11 -24.56
N LYS A 29 -1.20 19.73 -24.40
CA LYS A 29 -2.31 20.67 -24.17
C LYS A 29 -2.16 21.47 -22.88
N TYR A 30 -1.69 20.84 -21.80
CA TYR A 30 -1.60 21.44 -20.46
C TYR A 30 -0.18 21.87 -20.07
N ARG A 31 0.75 21.93 -21.04
CA ARG A 31 2.12 22.36 -20.80
C ARG A 31 2.14 23.78 -20.22
N ASN A 32 2.74 23.94 -19.05
CA ASN A 32 2.91 25.22 -18.35
C ASN A 32 1.58 25.98 -18.12
N THR A 33 0.45 25.29 -17.97
CA THR A 33 -0.87 25.90 -17.72
C THR A 33 -1.28 25.92 -16.25
N ASN A 34 -0.31 25.84 -15.33
CA ASN A 34 -0.56 25.72 -13.88
C ASN A 34 -1.54 24.56 -13.57
N SER A 35 -1.18 23.36 -13.98
CA SER A 35 -2.02 22.15 -13.91
C SER A 35 -1.31 21.03 -13.14
N TYR A 36 -2.07 20.03 -12.71
CA TYR A 36 -1.53 18.91 -11.93
C TYR A 36 -2.26 17.61 -12.24
N ALA A 37 -1.57 16.50 -11.98
CA ALA A 37 -2.07 15.14 -12.07
C ALA A 37 -2.01 14.47 -10.68
N VAL A 38 -2.91 13.52 -10.44
CA VAL A 38 -2.98 12.78 -9.17
C VAL A 38 -2.94 11.29 -9.45
N PHE A 39 -2.15 10.53 -8.70
CA PHE A 39 -2.04 9.09 -8.86
C PHE A 39 -2.16 8.37 -7.52
N ASP A 40 -2.81 7.21 -7.52
CA ASP A 40 -2.59 6.23 -6.46
C ASP A 40 -1.19 5.62 -6.57
N TRP A 41 -0.72 5.02 -5.48
CA TRP A 41 0.60 4.39 -5.43
C TRP A 41 0.55 2.89 -5.71
N ASP A 42 -0.02 2.14 -4.79
CA ASP A 42 -0.02 0.68 -4.76
C ASP A 42 -0.82 0.13 -5.94
N ASN A 43 -0.28 -0.85 -6.67
CA ASN A 43 -0.83 -1.39 -7.93
C ASN A 43 -1.08 -0.40 -9.10
N THR A 44 -1.04 0.91 -8.86
CA THR A 44 -1.15 1.98 -9.86
C THR A 44 0.23 2.46 -10.33
N SER A 45 0.98 3.13 -9.45
CA SER A 45 2.34 3.64 -9.72
C SER A 45 3.38 2.53 -9.78
N ILE A 46 3.17 1.48 -8.97
CA ILE A 46 4.03 0.29 -8.86
C ILE A 46 3.22 -0.98 -9.14
N GLN A 47 3.88 -2.14 -9.22
CA GLN A 47 3.23 -3.44 -9.02
C GLN A 47 3.35 -3.85 -7.56
N GLY A 48 2.23 -4.32 -6.99
CA GLY A 48 2.15 -4.78 -5.62
C GLY A 48 1.71 -3.67 -4.67
N ASP A 49 1.61 -4.03 -3.39
CA ASP A 49 1.14 -3.18 -2.30
C ASP A 49 2.25 -3.03 -1.26
N THR A 50 2.70 -1.80 -1.05
CA THR A 50 3.82 -1.44 -0.18
C THR A 50 3.54 -1.74 1.29
N GLN A 51 2.33 -1.44 1.75
CA GLN A 51 1.93 -1.66 3.13
C GLN A 51 1.87 -3.16 3.42
N GLN A 52 1.19 -3.93 2.57
CA GLN A 52 1.10 -5.38 2.69
C GLN A 52 2.49 -6.04 2.68
N ASN A 53 3.37 -5.58 1.79
CA ASN A 53 4.73 -6.10 1.69
C ASN A 53 5.60 -5.74 2.90
N LEU A 54 5.40 -4.56 3.50
CA LEU A 54 6.01 -4.20 4.77
C LEU A 54 5.50 -5.09 5.92
N PHE A 55 4.20 -5.37 5.98
CA PHE A 55 3.63 -6.27 6.97
C PHE A 55 4.20 -7.68 6.87
N ILE A 56 4.29 -8.22 5.64
CA ILE A 56 4.98 -9.49 5.38
C ILE A 56 6.43 -9.40 5.87
N TYR A 57 7.16 -8.36 5.49
CA TYR A 57 8.56 -8.19 5.89
C TYR A 57 8.74 -8.09 7.42
N GLN A 58 7.84 -7.40 8.12
CA GLN A 58 7.85 -7.32 9.58
C GLN A 58 7.67 -8.69 10.24
N ILE A 59 6.73 -9.50 9.75
CA ILE A 59 6.50 -10.86 10.26
C ILE A 59 7.73 -11.70 10.03
N GLU A 60 8.22 -11.74 8.78
CA GLU A 60 9.35 -12.59 8.41
C GLU A 60 10.60 -12.23 9.21
N ASN A 61 10.83 -10.94 9.50
CA ASN A 61 12.05 -10.47 10.16
C ASN A 61 11.87 -10.12 11.65
N LEU A 62 10.68 -10.32 12.20
CA LEU A 62 10.27 -9.99 13.56
C LEU A 62 10.68 -8.57 13.97
N LYS A 63 10.38 -7.59 13.10
CA LYS A 63 10.76 -6.18 13.25
C LYS A 63 9.67 -5.38 13.95
N TYR A 64 9.58 -5.55 15.28
CA TYR A 64 8.60 -4.86 16.13
C TYR A 64 9.29 -4.09 17.26
N LYS A 65 8.74 -2.94 17.64
CA LYS A 65 9.18 -2.14 18.81
C LYS A 65 8.19 -2.23 19.99
N LEU A 66 7.25 -3.17 19.88
CA LEU A 66 6.19 -3.41 20.86
C LEU A 66 6.64 -4.49 21.85
N ASN A 67 6.57 -4.20 23.15
CA ASN A 67 6.64 -5.25 24.16
C ASN A 67 5.39 -6.15 24.07
N PRO A 68 5.40 -7.36 24.68
CA PRO A 68 4.29 -8.30 24.55
C PRO A 68 2.93 -7.71 24.94
N GLU A 69 2.86 -6.94 26.03
CA GLU A 69 1.62 -6.35 26.52
C GLU A 69 1.03 -5.35 25.51
N LYS A 70 1.85 -4.41 25.02
CA LYS A 70 1.42 -3.43 24.02
C LYS A 70 1.11 -4.08 22.68
N PHE A 71 1.87 -5.11 22.29
CA PHE A 71 1.57 -5.88 21.08
C PHE A 71 0.17 -6.52 21.17
N ASN A 72 -0.15 -7.17 22.30
CA ASN A 72 -1.47 -7.76 22.52
C ASN A 72 -2.61 -6.73 22.53
N GLU A 73 -2.36 -5.54 23.07
CA GLU A 73 -3.29 -4.42 23.00
C GLU A 73 -3.54 -4.00 21.53
N VAL A 74 -2.47 -3.77 20.77
CA VAL A 74 -2.50 -3.31 19.38
C VAL A 74 -3.26 -4.29 18.49
N ILE A 75 -2.96 -5.59 18.54
CA ILE A 75 -3.62 -6.57 17.65
C ILE A 75 -5.11 -6.74 17.93
N ARG A 76 -5.61 -6.27 19.09
CA ARG A 76 -7.02 -6.30 19.47
C ARG A 76 -7.72 -4.96 19.33
N LYS A 77 -6.97 -3.88 19.08
CA LYS A 77 -7.47 -2.52 19.15
C LYS A 77 -8.59 -2.29 18.16
N ASN A 78 -9.76 -1.90 18.66
CA ASN A 78 -10.97 -1.62 17.89
C ASN A 78 -11.51 -2.79 17.04
N VAL A 79 -11.02 -4.01 17.24
CA VAL A 79 -11.49 -5.18 16.50
C VAL A 79 -12.58 -5.90 17.32
N PRO A 80 -13.80 -6.07 16.78
CA PRO A 80 -14.85 -6.84 17.45
C PRO A 80 -14.45 -8.31 17.67
N THR A 81 -14.97 -8.91 18.75
CA THR A 81 -14.70 -10.30 19.12
C THR A 81 -15.77 -11.28 18.64
N THR A 82 -16.73 -10.81 17.83
CA THR A 82 -17.72 -11.67 17.19
C THR A 82 -17.07 -12.66 16.23
N ASP A 83 -17.75 -13.77 15.98
CA ASP A 83 -17.34 -14.73 14.97
C ASP A 83 -17.21 -14.05 13.61
N PHE A 84 -16.18 -14.46 12.88
CA PHE A 84 -15.96 -14.04 11.50
C PHE A 84 -16.99 -14.71 10.57
N ASP A 85 -17.02 -14.24 9.33
CA ASP A 85 -17.75 -14.82 8.22
C ASP A 85 -17.44 -16.32 8.13
N GLU A 86 -18.45 -17.10 7.76
CA GLU A 86 -18.40 -18.55 7.74
C GLU A 86 -17.23 -19.11 6.91
N ARG A 87 -16.71 -18.35 5.94
CA ARG A 87 -15.53 -18.76 5.16
C ARG A 87 -14.23 -18.79 5.98
N PHE A 88 -14.15 -18.09 7.12
CA PHE A 88 -12.99 -18.06 7.99
C PHE A 88 -13.05 -19.15 9.05
N LYS A 89 -12.90 -20.39 8.58
CA LYS A 89 -12.80 -21.59 9.42
C LYS A 89 -11.36 -22.07 9.57
N ASN A 90 -11.06 -22.68 10.72
CA ASN A 90 -9.85 -23.48 10.86
C ASN A 90 -9.95 -24.81 10.09
N SER A 91 -8.87 -25.59 10.08
CA SER A 91 -8.81 -26.90 9.40
C SER A 91 -9.83 -27.94 9.88
N GLU A 92 -10.44 -27.75 11.05
CA GLU A 92 -11.48 -28.62 11.61
C GLU A 92 -12.90 -28.09 11.35
N GLY A 93 -13.04 -27.03 10.54
CA GLY A 93 -14.33 -26.47 10.16
C GLY A 93 -14.94 -25.54 11.21
N GLN A 94 -14.21 -25.19 12.26
CA GLN A 94 -14.69 -24.25 13.29
C GLN A 94 -14.51 -22.82 12.83
N VAL A 95 -15.58 -22.02 12.89
CA VAL A 95 -15.51 -20.58 12.63
C VAL A 95 -14.66 -19.91 13.70
N LEU A 96 -13.77 -19.02 13.26
CA LEU A 96 -12.85 -18.29 14.14
C LEU A 96 -13.35 -16.89 14.47
N ASN A 97 -12.73 -16.30 15.49
CA ASN A 97 -12.90 -14.92 15.89
C ASN A 97 -11.56 -14.34 16.35
N LEU A 98 -11.55 -13.04 16.61
CA LEU A 98 -10.37 -12.33 17.08
C LEU A 98 -9.80 -12.94 18.35
N THR A 99 -10.64 -13.30 19.32
CA THR A 99 -10.19 -13.75 20.65
C THR A 99 -9.27 -14.95 20.54
N LYS A 100 -9.71 -15.99 19.82
CA LYS A 100 -8.94 -17.23 19.63
C LYS A 100 -7.61 -16.98 18.94
N LEU A 101 -7.63 -16.22 17.83
CA LEU A 101 -6.41 -15.90 17.08
C LEU A 101 -5.45 -15.05 17.89
N ALA A 102 -5.93 -13.98 18.51
CA ALA A 102 -5.08 -13.05 19.26
C ALA A 102 -4.48 -13.71 20.51
N ASN A 103 -5.17 -14.66 21.16
CA ASN A 103 -4.62 -15.42 22.28
C ASN A 103 -3.40 -16.25 21.83
N ASP A 104 -3.53 -16.94 20.70
CA ASP A 104 -2.46 -17.77 20.15
C ASP A 104 -1.30 -16.92 19.63
N ILE A 105 -1.59 -15.87 18.86
CA ILE A 105 -0.59 -14.92 18.35
C ILE A 105 0.18 -14.32 19.52
N TYR A 106 -0.50 -13.89 20.59
CA TYR A 106 0.14 -13.30 21.75
C TYR A 106 1.09 -14.27 22.45
N LYS A 107 0.65 -15.52 22.65
CA LYS A 107 1.49 -16.57 23.24
C LYS A 107 2.76 -16.81 22.43
N SER A 108 2.64 -16.92 21.10
CA SER A 108 3.79 -17.06 20.21
C SER A 108 4.68 -15.81 20.23
N TYR A 109 4.09 -14.62 20.26
CA TYR A 109 4.83 -13.36 20.30
C TYR A 109 5.68 -13.20 21.57
N ILE A 110 5.21 -13.65 22.75
CA ILE A 110 6.01 -13.65 23.99
C ILE A 110 7.31 -14.42 23.78
N PHE A 111 7.24 -15.64 23.24
CA PHE A 111 8.41 -16.46 22.96
C PHE A 111 9.35 -15.77 21.96
N LEU A 112 8.81 -15.27 20.84
CA LEU A 112 9.59 -14.58 19.81
C LEU A 112 10.27 -13.32 20.38
N TYR A 113 9.58 -12.62 21.28
CA TYR A 113 10.10 -11.43 21.93
C TYR A 113 11.28 -11.73 22.84
N GLU A 114 11.16 -12.73 23.70
CA GLU A 114 12.18 -13.12 24.68
C GLU A 114 13.42 -13.76 24.07
N ASN A 115 13.26 -14.40 22.90
CA ASN A 115 14.32 -15.18 22.24
C ASN A 115 14.95 -14.47 21.04
N TYR A 116 14.28 -13.51 20.42
CA TYR A 116 14.81 -12.77 19.27
C TYR A 116 14.58 -11.26 19.33
N ILE A 117 13.34 -10.78 19.47
CA ILE A 117 13.05 -9.34 19.27
C ILE A 117 13.82 -8.48 20.26
N SER A 118 13.79 -8.83 21.55
CA SER A 118 14.42 -8.03 22.62
C SER A 118 15.89 -8.37 22.89
N THR A 119 16.28 -9.63 22.74
CA THR A 119 17.59 -10.12 23.22
C THR A 119 18.50 -10.68 22.14
N LYS A 120 17.96 -11.06 20.96
CA LYS A 120 18.69 -11.78 19.90
C LYS A 120 19.42 -13.05 20.41
N LYS A 121 18.84 -13.77 21.37
CA LYS A 121 19.42 -15.03 21.91
C LYS A 121 19.57 -16.11 20.84
N ILE A 122 18.58 -16.21 19.95
CA ILE A 122 18.55 -17.15 18.82
C ILE A 122 18.73 -16.34 17.53
N SER A 123 19.37 -16.92 16.51
CA SER A 123 19.49 -16.25 15.21
C SER A 123 18.15 -16.14 14.48
N LEU A 124 18.05 -15.26 13.47
CA LEU A 124 16.83 -15.13 12.67
C LEU A 124 16.51 -16.43 11.90
N GLU A 125 17.54 -17.11 11.40
CA GLU A 125 17.39 -18.37 10.68
C GLU A 125 16.82 -19.47 11.60
N GLU A 126 17.41 -19.64 12.78
CA GLU A 126 16.96 -20.64 13.74
C GLU A 126 15.58 -20.34 14.31
N ILE A 127 15.25 -19.08 14.62
CA ILE A 127 13.93 -18.77 15.18
C ILE A 127 12.80 -18.97 14.17
N ARG A 128 13.07 -18.79 12.87
CA ARG A 128 12.10 -19.05 11.80
C ARG A 128 11.68 -20.53 11.72
N GLU A 129 12.52 -21.44 12.19
CA GLU A 129 12.22 -22.89 12.20
C GLU A 129 11.38 -23.32 13.42
N THR A 130 11.22 -22.45 14.42
CA THR A 130 10.43 -22.74 15.63
C THR A 130 8.94 -22.86 15.34
N GLU A 131 8.25 -23.65 16.15
CA GLU A 131 6.80 -23.81 16.01
C GLU A 131 6.06 -22.51 16.36
N GLU A 132 6.59 -21.71 17.29
CA GLU A 132 6.07 -20.40 17.66
C GLU A 132 6.14 -19.40 16.49
N PHE A 133 7.23 -19.41 15.72
CA PHE A 133 7.32 -18.56 14.53
C PHE A 133 6.32 -19.00 13.45
N LYS A 134 6.24 -20.30 13.15
CA LYS A 134 5.28 -20.83 12.16
C LYS A 134 3.84 -20.48 12.55
N ASP A 135 3.52 -20.63 13.85
CA ASP A 135 2.20 -20.31 14.37
C ASP A 135 1.89 -18.82 14.30
N PHE A 136 2.82 -17.96 14.75
CA PHE A 136 2.72 -16.51 14.66
C PHE A 136 2.51 -16.05 13.22
N ARG A 137 3.40 -16.48 12.30
CA ARG A 137 3.39 -16.10 10.89
C ARG A 137 2.05 -16.40 10.24
N ALA A 138 1.58 -17.64 10.34
CA ALA A 138 0.35 -18.03 9.68
C ALA A 138 -0.89 -17.37 10.29
N LYS A 139 -0.96 -17.25 11.63
CA LYS A 139 -2.11 -16.64 12.30
C LYS A 139 -2.17 -15.13 12.12
N MET A 140 -1.03 -14.44 12.01
CA MET A 140 -0.98 -13.03 11.65
C MET A 140 -1.51 -12.78 10.24
N HIS A 141 -1.07 -13.55 9.25
CA HIS A 141 -1.60 -13.46 7.87
C HIS A 141 -3.09 -13.84 7.80
N TYR A 142 -3.51 -14.87 8.55
CA TYR A 142 -4.92 -15.24 8.63
C TYR A 142 -5.77 -14.09 9.19
N LEU A 143 -5.33 -13.49 10.29
CA LEU A 143 -6.02 -12.36 10.91
C LEU A 143 -6.09 -11.17 9.94
N HIS A 144 -4.97 -10.79 9.33
CA HIS A 144 -4.91 -9.74 8.32
C HIS A 144 -5.96 -9.93 7.21
N ASN A 145 -6.15 -11.16 6.73
CA ASN A 145 -7.16 -11.47 5.69
C ASN A 145 -8.60 -11.44 6.22
N ALA A 146 -8.81 -11.82 7.47
CA ALA A 146 -10.11 -11.81 8.11
C ALA A 146 -10.65 -10.39 8.32
N LEU A 147 -9.80 -9.45 8.72
CA LEU A 147 -10.22 -8.09 9.08
C LEU A 147 -11.03 -7.36 7.98
N PRO A 148 -10.54 -7.18 6.74
CA PRO A 148 -11.26 -6.43 5.70
C PRO A 148 -12.55 -7.12 5.23
N SER A 149 -12.70 -8.42 5.52
CA SER A 149 -13.88 -9.20 5.15
C SER A 149 -15.00 -9.14 6.18
N ASN A 150 -14.65 -8.78 7.41
CA ASN A 150 -15.54 -8.85 8.58
C ASN A 150 -15.85 -7.48 9.18
N PHE A 151 -14.96 -6.51 8.98
CA PHE A 151 -15.02 -5.22 9.65
C PHE A 151 -14.82 -4.07 8.65
N SER A 152 -14.95 -2.84 9.14
CA SER A 152 -14.80 -1.66 8.30
C SER A 152 -13.39 -1.56 7.72
N SER A 153 -13.27 -0.94 6.53
CA SER A 153 -11.97 -0.70 5.92
C SER A 153 -11.06 0.16 6.80
N LYS A 154 -11.62 1.07 7.60
CA LYS A 154 -10.88 1.85 8.60
C LYS A 154 -10.24 0.96 9.67
N ILE A 155 -10.97 -0.03 10.20
CA ILE A 155 -10.41 -0.97 11.19
C ILE A 155 -9.30 -1.81 10.56
N ALA A 156 -9.57 -2.42 9.40
CA ALA A 156 -8.60 -3.32 8.75
C ALA A 156 -7.29 -2.60 8.40
N CYS A 157 -7.39 -1.38 7.87
CA CYS A 157 -6.24 -0.58 7.46
C CYS A 157 -5.43 -0.07 8.66
N LEU A 158 -6.08 0.53 9.67
CA LEU A 158 -5.37 1.07 10.83
C LEU A 158 -4.74 -0.01 11.70
N TRP A 159 -5.34 -1.20 11.75
CA TRP A 159 -4.79 -2.34 12.49
C TRP A 159 -3.35 -2.67 12.06
N GLU A 160 -3.10 -2.68 10.74
CA GLU A 160 -1.78 -2.95 10.19
C GLU A 160 -0.77 -1.85 10.55
N PHE A 161 -1.22 -0.59 10.55
CA PHE A 161 -0.37 0.56 10.85
C PHE A 161 0.06 0.58 12.32
N TYR A 162 -0.84 0.20 13.23
CA TYR A 162 -0.57 0.22 14.67
C TYR A 162 0.53 -0.77 15.10
N LEU A 163 0.89 -1.74 14.25
CA LEU A 163 2.04 -2.62 14.48
C LEU A 163 3.39 -1.86 14.47
N LEU A 164 3.42 -0.65 13.88
CA LEU A 164 4.57 0.24 13.84
C LEU A 164 4.65 1.21 15.04
N SER A 165 3.67 1.18 15.95
CA SER A 165 3.66 2.09 17.10
C SER A 165 4.90 1.93 17.98
N GLY A 166 5.38 3.04 18.54
CA GLY A 166 6.64 3.10 19.29
C GLY A 166 7.89 3.30 18.42
N MET A 167 7.79 3.19 17.09
CA MET A 167 8.84 3.62 16.16
C MET A 167 8.75 5.12 15.88
N THR A 168 9.89 5.76 15.68
CA THR A 168 9.97 7.11 15.08
C THR A 168 9.67 7.04 13.58
N ARG A 169 9.27 8.15 12.95
CA ARG A 169 9.07 8.16 11.49
C ARG A 169 10.34 7.80 10.73
N THR A 170 11.51 8.22 11.22
CA THR A 170 12.81 7.83 10.63
C THR A 170 13.03 6.31 10.69
N GLU A 171 12.71 5.66 11.80
CA GLU A 171 12.80 4.19 11.92
C GLU A 171 11.83 3.50 10.95
N VAL A 172 10.60 4.01 10.81
CA VAL A 172 9.63 3.47 9.84
C VAL A 172 10.10 3.66 8.40
N LYS A 173 10.65 4.83 8.05
CA LYS A 173 11.23 5.08 6.72
C LYS A 173 12.39 4.11 6.43
N SER A 174 13.26 3.88 7.40
CA SER A 174 14.36 2.90 7.27
C SER A 174 13.82 1.49 7.05
N LEU A 175 12.83 1.07 7.84
CA LEU A 175 12.20 -0.24 7.70
C LEU A 175 11.47 -0.40 6.36
N ALA A 176 10.82 0.66 5.88
CA ALA A 176 10.19 0.69 4.57
C ALA A 176 11.22 0.53 3.45
N LYS A 177 12.39 1.18 3.55
CA LYS A 177 13.50 1.00 2.60
C LYS A 177 13.98 -0.45 2.56
N GLU A 178 14.26 -1.03 3.74
CA GLU A 178 14.68 -2.44 3.87
C GLU A 178 13.65 -3.39 3.23
N SER A 179 12.37 -3.17 3.54
CA SER A 179 11.27 -3.97 3.00
C SER A 179 11.18 -3.84 1.48
N ASN A 180 11.16 -2.61 0.95
CA ASN A 180 11.06 -2.37 -0.49
C ASN A 180 12.20 -3.03 -1.26
N ASP A 181 13.45 -2.89 -0.78
CA ASP A 181 14.62 -3.50 -1.41
C ASP A 181 14.53 -5.03 -1.44
N ALA A 182 14.15 -5.65 -0.33
CA ALA A 182 13.97 -7.09 -0.26
C ALA A 182 12.85 -7.56 -1.21
N LYS A 183 11.69 -6.88 -1.18
CA LYS A 183 10.49 -7.28 -1.92
C LYS A 183 10.56 -7.01 -3.41
N LEU A 184 11.42 -6.08 -3.85
CA LEU A 184 11.78 -5.93 -5.26
C LEU A 184 12.59 -7.13 -5.79
N GLY A 185 13.38 -7.78 -4.93
CA GLY A 185 14.16 -8.98 -5.27
C GLY A 185 13.39 -10.30 -5.19
N GLU A 186 12.25 -10.33 -4.50
CA GLU A 186 11.44 -11.54 -4.33
C GLU A 186 10.50 -11.82 -5.53
N SER A 187 10.06 -13.07 -5.67
CA SER A 187 9.08 -13.47 -6.68
C SER A 187 7.70 -12.86 -6.40
N LEU A 188 7.01 -12.48 -7.47
CA LEU A 188 5.61 -12.10 -7.41
C LEU A 188 4.72 -13.34 -7.31
N GLY A 189 3.67 -13.26 -6.50
CA GLY A 189 2.59 -14.25 -6.50
C GLY A 189 2.08 -14.59 -5.11
N GLU A 190 1.08 -15.46 -5.08
CA GLU A 190 0.44 -15.94 -3.86
C GLU A 190 1.38 -16.87 -3.07
N VAL A 191 1.46 -16.64 -1.76
CA VAL A 191 2.16 -17.50 -0.81
C VAL A 191 1.18 -18.01 0.22
N ILE A 192 1.20 -19.31 0.47
CA ILE A 192 0.38 -19.99 1.48
C ILE A 192 1.28 -20.43 2.63
N VAL A 193 0.88 -20.07 3.85
CA VAL A 193 1.59 -20.41 5.09
C VAL A 193 0.65 -21.14 6.03
N GLU A 194 1.10 -22.24 6.62
CA GLU A 194 0.30 -23.04 7.58
C GLU A 194 0.84 -22.85 9.00
N SER A 195 -0.07 -22.73 9.97
CA SER A 195 0.30 -22.60 11.38
C SER A 195 0.82 -23.91 11.96
N SER A 196 1.38 -23.87 13.18
CA SER A 196 1.94 -25.06 13.81
C SER A 196 0.91 -26.18 13.96
N ARG A 197 1.32 -27.41 13.62
CA ARG A 197 0.52 -28.63 13.88
C ARG A 197 0.67 -29.14 15.31
N VAL A 198 1.66 -28.64 16.03
CA VAL A 198 1.97 -29.02 17.42
C VAL A 198 1.36 -27.99 18.38
N LEU A 199 1.63 -26.71 18.16
CA LEU A 199 1.09 -25.58 18.93
C LEU A 199 -0.27 -25.14 18.38
N ARG A 200 -1.26 -26.03 18.47
CA ARG A 200 -2.58 -25.79 17.88
C ARG A 200 -3.27 -24.54 18.45
N GLY A 201 -3.11 -24.30 19.76
CA GLY A 201 -3.75 -23.17 20.43
C GLY A 201 -5.28 -23.23 20.41
N GLU A 202 -5.92 -22.09 20.65
CA GLU A 202 -7.37 -21.92 20.64
C GLU A 202 -7.95 -21.81 19.23
N ALA A 203 -7.20 -21.22 18.29
CA ALA A 203 -7.63 -21.08 16.90
C ALA A 203 -7.50 -22.39 16.10
N GLY A 204 -6.72 -23.36 16.60
CA GLY A 204 -6.39 -24.56 15.86
C GLY A 204 -5.45 -24.27 14.68
N ILE A 205 -5.41 -25.20 13.72
CA ILE A 205 -4.54 -25.07 12.55
C ILE A 205 -5.23 -24.19 11.50
N VAL A 206 -4.55 -23.15 11.06
CA VAL A 206 -5.02 -22.20 10.05
C VAL A 206 -4.03 -22.06 8.91
N ARG A 207 -4.50 -21.52 7.77
CA ARG A 207 -3.66 -21.17 6.63
C ARG A 207 -3.78 -19.68 6.31
N GLY A 208 -2.68 -18.96 6.45
CA GLY A 208 -2.56 -17.60 5.94
C GLY A 208 -2.23 -17.61 4.46
N ILE A 209 -2.73 -16.61 3.74
CA ILE A 209 -2.47 -16.43 2.30
C ILE A 209 -2.10 -14.96 2.08
N TYR A 210 -1.10 -14.67 1.27
CA TYR A 210 -0.78 -13.28 0.92
C TYR A 210 -0.15 -13.19 -0.46
N ASP A 211 -0.33 -12.04 -1.11
CA ASP A 211 0.36 -11.70 -2.36
C ASP A 211 1.72 -11.09 -2.03
N ASN A 212 2.77 -11.67 -2.61
CA ASN A 212 4.15 -11.26 -2.33
C ASN A 212 4.75 -10.45 -3.47
N GLY A 213 5.66 -9.54 -3.10
CA GLY A 213 6.62 -8.90 -3.98
C GLY A 213 6.15 -7.57 -4.57
N LEU A 214 7.14 -6.78 -5.00
CA LEU A 214 6.95 -5.44 -5.56
C LEU A 214 7.69 -5.33 -6.89
N ARG A 215 7.23 -4.48 -7.82
CA ARG A 215 8.03 -4.03 -8.97
C ARG A 215 7.86 -2.55 -9.22
N VAL A 216 8.96 -1.90 -9.59
CA VAL A 216 8.91 -0.56 -10.18
C VAL A 216 8.26 -0.61 -11.56
N ARG A 217 7.51 0.43 -11.92
CA ARG A 217 7.00 0.64 -13.28
C ARG A 217 7.75 1.80 -13.92
N SER A 218 8.73 1.49 -14.77
CA SER A 218 9.51 2.48 -15.51
C SER A 218 8.64 3.44 -16.33
N GLU A 219 7.52 2.96 -16.83
CA GLU A 219 6.54 3.71 -17.61
C GLU A 219 5.84 4.80 -16.79
N MET A 220 5.51 4.49 -15.53
CA MET A 220 4.93 5.48 -14.60
C MET A 220 5.99 6.49 -14.16
N ALA A 221 7.21 6.03 -13.88
CA ALA A 221 8.32 6.94 -13.58
C ALA A 221 8.58 7.90 -14.75
N ASN A 222 8.63 7.41 -16.00
CA ASN A 222 8.76 8.23 -17.20
C ASN A 222 7.61 9.23 -17.35
N LEU A 223 6.36 8.79 -17.14
CA LEU A 223 5.18 9.68 -17.15
C LEU A 223 5.33 10.81 -16.13
N TYR A 224 5.76 10.51 -14.91
CA TYR A 224 5.93 11.52 -13.86
C TYR A 224 7.02 12.53 -14.19
N HIS A 225 8.15 12.06 -14.72
CA HIS A 225 9.22 12.95 -15.19
C HIS A 225 8.76 13.84 -16.32
N GLU A 226 8.00 13.31 -17.28
CA GLU A 226 7.54 14.07 -18.44
C GLU A 226 6.47 15.11 -18.05
N LEU A 227 5.54 14.76 -17.15
CA LEU A 227 4.60 15.72 -16.56
C LEU A 227 5.35 16.89 -15.91
N LYS A 228 6.30 16.58 -14.99
CA LYS A 228 7.10 17.59 -14.28
C LYS A 228 7.90 18.48 -15.25
N ARG A 229 8.54 17.90 -16.27
CA ARG A 229 9.31 18.65 -17.28
C ARG A 229 8.45 19.62 -18.09
N ASN A 230 7.16 19.35 -18.23
CA ASN A 230 6.21 20.20 -18.94
C ASN A 230 5.40 21.12 -18.01
N GLY A 231 5.85 21.32 -16.77
CA GLY A 231 5.22 22.24 -15.83
C GLY A 231 3.87 21.76 -15.29
N ILE A 232 3.66 20.44 -15.27
CA ILE A 232 2.47 19.79 -14.67
C ILE A 232 2.92 19.06 -13.41
N ASP A 233 2.39 19.50 -12.26
CA ASP A 233 2.76 18.90 -10.98
C ASP A 233 2.17 17.50 -10.82
N VAL A 234 2.91 16.62 -10.15
CA VAL A 234 2.49 15.23 -9.90
C VAL A 234 2.28 15.04 -8.41
N TYR A 235 1.06 14.67 -8.03
CA TYR A 235 0.70 14.32 -6.66
C TYR A 235 0.43 12.83 -6.52
N VAL A 236 0.78 12.29 -5.36
CA VAL A 236 0.42 10.93 -4.97
C VAL A 236 -0.60 10.99 -3.85
N ILE A 237 -1.71 10.27 -4.00
CA ILE A 237 -2.71 10.08 -2.93
C ILE A 237 -2.92 8.59 -2.69
N SER A 238 -2.33 8.07 -1.62
CA SER A 238 -2.33 6.63 -1.30
C SER A 238 -3.07 6.31 -0.01
N ALA A 239 -3.64 5.10 0.06
CA ALA A 239 -4.25 4.57 1.28
C ALA A 239 -3.24 3.91 2.23
N SER A 240 -1.98 3.76 1.84
CA SER A 240 -0.88 3.26 2.66
C SER A 240 -0.33 4.34 3.60
N MET A 241 0.59 3.98 4.50
CA MET A 241 1.22 4.95 5.40
C MET A 241 2.14 5.93 4.65
N GLN A 242 2.07 7.20 5.07
CA GLN A 242 2.86 8.30 4.53
C GLN A 242 4.34 7.96 4.43
N GLU A 243 4.94 7.46 5.50
CA GLU A 243 6.38 7.18 5.58
C GLU A 243 6.84 6.15 4.53
N LEU A 244 5.98 5.18 4.19
CA LEU A 244 6.29 4.14 3.21
C LEU A 244 6.28 4.71 1.79
N ILE A 245 5.25 5.50 1.48
CA ILE A 245 5.08 6.11 0.16
C ILE A 245 6.16 7.15 -0.08
N GLU A 246 6.49 7.97 0.92
CA GLU A 246 7.59 8.94 0.83
C GLU A 246 8.91 8.25 0.46
N VAL A 247 9.26 7.14 1.11
CA VAL A 247 10.49 6.40 0.78
C VAL A 247 10.47 5.89 -0.65
N PHE A 248 9.39 5.25 -1.08
CA PHE A 248 9.37 4.63 -2.42
C PHE A 248 9.29 5.68 -3.55
N ALA A 249 8.55 6.77 -3.34
CA ALA A 249 8.32 7.78 -4.35
C ALA A 249 9.49 8.77 -4.52
N THR A 250 10.27 9.00 -3.46
CA THR A 250 11.31 10.06 -3.45
C THR A 250 12.73 9.52 -3.55
N ASP A 251 13.01 8.28 -3.09
CA ASP A 251 14.36 7.72 -3.16
C ASP A 251 14.77 7.46 -4.61
N LYS A 252 15.91 8.05 -4.98
CA LYS A 252 16.41 8.03 -6.36
C LYS A 252 16.72 6.63 -6.89
N SER A 253 16.98 5.67 -6.01
CA SER A 253 17.22 4.28 -6.41
C SER A 253 15.98 3.61 -7.03
N TYR A 254 14.76 4.11 -6.75
CA TYR A 254 13.53 3.60 -7.34
C TYR A 254 13.09 4.33 -8.63
N GLY A 255 13.70 5.49 -8.91
CA GLY A 255 13.58 6.17 -10.20
C GLY A 255 12.36 7.09 -10.39
N TYR A 256 11.46 7.21 -9.41
CA TYR A 256 10.29 8.10 -9.48
C TYR A 256 10.63 9.57 -9.20
N ASN A 257 11.55 9.82 -8.26
CA ASN A 257 12.08 11.16 -7.90
C ASN A 257 10.99 12.24 -7.73
N LEU A 258 9.90 11.89 -7.06
CA LEU A 258 8.85 12.83 -6.70
C LEU A 258 9.29 13.71 -5.53
N ASP A 259 8.59 14.82 -5.35
CA ASP A 259 8.84 15.75 -4.24
C ASP A 259 7.99 15.34 -3.04
N GLU A 260 8.58 15.26 -1.85
CA GLU A 260 7.95 14.73 -0.63
C GLU A 260 6.66 15.48 -0.28
N GLU A 261 6.63 16.79 -0.49
CA GLU A 261 5.48 17.67 -0.24
C GLU A 261 4.29 17.44 -1.18
N LYS A 262 4.47 16.64 -2.22
CA LYS A 262 3.42 16.25 -3.17
C LYS A 262 2.84 14.87 -2.85
N ILE A 263 3.24 14.27 -1.73
CA ILE A 263 2.77 12.96 -1.28
C ILE A 263 1.77 13.12 -0.14
N TYR A 264 0.56 12.60 -0.33
CA TYR A 264 -0.48 12.55 0.67
C TYR A 264 -0.94 11.11 0.89
N ALA A 265 -0.70 10.58 2.07
CA ALA A 265 -1.15 9.26 2.46
C ALA A 265 -1.62 9.26 3.91
N MET A 266 -1.95 8.08 4.44
CA MET A 266 -2.46 7.96 5.79
C MET A 266 -1.37 8.23 6.82
N ARG A 267 -1.73 8.90 7.91
CA ARG A 267 -0.79 9.31 8.96
C ARG A 267 -1.31 8.85 10.31
N LEU A 268 -0.41 8.31 11.12
CA LEU A 268 -0.66 8.16 12.55
C LEU A 268 -0.26 9.45 13.28
N ARG A 269 -0.81 9.66 14.48
CA ARG A 269 -0.34 10.72 15.37
C ARG A 269 1.07 10.39 15.86
N THR A 270 1.82 11.43 16.16
CA THR A 270 3.15 11.33 16.75
C THR A 270 3.21 12.02 18.11
N THR A 271 4.14 11.57 18.95
CA THR A 271 4.59 12.33 20.11
C THR A 271 5.43 13.54 19.68
N VAL A 272 5.79 14.39 20.64
CA VAL A 272 6.74 15.50 20.44
C VAL A 272 8.12 15.04 19.99
N ASP A 273 8.48 13.78 20.31
CA ASP A 273 9.75 13.14 19.95
C ASP A 273 9.65 12.33 18.64
N ASP A 274 8.64 12.60 17.82
CA ASP A 274 8.42 11.97 16.52
C ASP A 274 8.10 10.47 16.54
N VAL A 275 7.66 9.95 17.70
CA VAL A 275 7.29 8.54 17.87
C VAL A 275 5.83 8.31 17.47
N LEU A 276 5.58 7.33 16.61
CA LEU A 276 4.25 6.93 16.17
C LEU A 276 3.40 6.37 17.32
N LEU A 277 2.17 6.86 17.40
CA LEU A 277 1.13 6.38 18.29
C LEU A 277 0.14 5.48 17.54
N ASP A 278 -0.53 4.59 18.24
CA ASP A 278 -1.59 3.74 17.69
C ASP A 278 -2.92 4.52 17.52
N GLU A 279 -2.86 5.72 16.96
CA GLU A 279 -4.00 6.62 16.74
C GLU A 279 -3.88 7.29 15.37
N PHE A 280 -4.96 7.31 14.59
CA PHE A 280 -4.95 7.98 13.29
C PHE A 280 -4.91 9.51 13.47
N ASN A 281 -4.19 10.20 12.59
CA ASN A 281 -4.14 11.66 12.59
C ASN A 281 -5.30 12.25 11.77
N GLU A 282 -6.39 12.60 12.47
CA GLU A 282 -7.61 13.17 11.87
C GLU A 282 -7.42 14.61 11.31
N ASP A 283 -6.25 15.24 11.52
CA ASP A 283 -5.92 16.49 10.81
C ASP A 283 -5.84 16.28 9.29
N TYR A 284 -5.58 15.04 8.87
CA TYR A 284 -5.53 14.62 7.48
C TYR A 284 -6.75 13.75 7.14
N ALA A 285 -7.18 13.80 5.88
CA ALA A 285 -8.26 12.94 5.42
C ALA A 285 -7.81 11.47 5.48
N PHE A 286 -8.75 10.57 5.76
CA PHE A 286 -8.52 9.13 5.62
C PHE A 286 -8.49 8.78 4.13
N THR A 287 -7.30 8.75 3.51
CA THR A 287 -7.03 8.75 2.05
C THR A 287 -7.47 7.47 1.31
N GLN A 288 -8.71 7.06 1.49
CA GLN A 288 -9.37 5.95 0.82
C GLN A 288 -10.80 6.37 0.46
N LYS A 289 -11.27 6.03 -0.75
CA LYS A 289 -12.56 6.49 -1.28
C LYS A 289 -12.64 8.02 -1.17
N GLU A 290 -13.76 8.57 -0.70
CA GLU A 290 -14.01 10.01 -0.58
C GLU A 290 -12.86 10.81 0.07
N GLY A 291 -12.11 10.22 1.01
CA GLY A 291 -10.97 10.93 1.61
C GLY A 291 -9.83 11.23 0.64
N LYS A 292 -9.70 10.49 -0.47
CA LYS A 292 -8.78 10.85 -1.57
C LYS A 292 -9.21 12.15 -2.25
N SER A 293 -10.50 12.30 -2.57
CA SER A 293 -11.01 13.54 -3.15
C SER A 293 -11.04 14.68 -2.15
N GLU A 294 -11.32 14.39 -0.88
CA GLU A 294 -11.24 15.36 0.22
C GLU A 294 -9.82 15.93 0.34
N THR A 295 -8.78 15.10 0.17
CA THR A 295 -7.39 15.55 0.17
C THR A 295 -7.11 16.54 -0.95
N ILE A 296 -7.63 16.29 -2.16
CA ILE A 296 -7.49 17.22 -3.28
C ILE A 296 -8.15 18.55 -2.95
N GLU A 297 -9.41 18.53 -2.48
CA GLU A 297 -10.17 19.74 -2.14
C GLU A 297 -9.50 20.53 -1.00
N ARG A 298 -8.98 19.86 0.04
CA ARG A 298 -8.43 20.53 1.23
C ARG A 298 -7.00 21.03 1.06
N PHE A 299 -6.15 20.31 0.31
CA PHE A 299 -4.70 20.52 0.38
C PHE A 299 -4.02 20.82 -0.95
N ILE A 300 -4.72 20.62 -2.08
CA ILE A 300 -4.11 20.68 -3.41
C ILE A 300 -4.78 21.75 -4.28
N LYS A 301 -6.09 21.67 -4.46
CA LYS A 301 -6.87 22.41 -5.46
C LYS A 301 -6.70 23.94 -5.40
N ASP A 302 -6.59 24.51 -4.20
CA ASP A 302 -6.39 25.96 -4.01
C ASP A 302 -5.05 26.47 -4.57
N LYS A 303 -4.05 25.59 -4.70
CA LYS A 303 -2.75 25.90 -5.33
C LYS A 303 -2.87 26.07 -6.85
N TYR A 304 -4.00 25.64 -7.43
CA TYR A 304 -4.25 25.60 -8.88
C TYR A 304 -5.53 26.38 -9.26
N GLU A 305 -5.77 27.52 -8.61
CA GLU A 305 -6.90 28.41 -8.91
C GLU A 305 -8.27 27.72 -8.80
N GLY A 306 -8.39 26.73 -7.91
CA GLY A 306 -9.64 25.99 -7.73
C GLY A 306 -9.87 24.89 -8.79
N LYS A 307 -8.92 24.59 -9.67
CA LYS A 307 -9.05 23.58 -10.73
C LYS A 307 -8.78 22.17 -10.19
N GLY A 308 -9.56 21.18 -10.65
CA GLY A 308 -9.29 19.77 -10.42
C GLY A 308 -8.06 19.24 -11.17
N PRO A 309 -7.62 18.01 -10.89
CA PRO A 309 -6.53 17.37 -11.62
C PRO A 309 -6.93 17.07 -13.06
N ILE A 310 -6.02 17.28 -14.01
CA ILE A 310 -6.28 17.01 -15.45
C ILE A 310 -6.21 15.52 -15.78
N LEU A 311 -5.46 14.78 -14.98
CA LEU A 311 -5.19 13.35 -15.12
C LEU A 311 -5.27 12.72 -13.73
N VAL A 312 -6.04 11.63 -13.63
CA VAL A 312 -6.10 10.84 -12.40
C VAL A 312 -5.80 9.38 -12.72
N GLY A 313 -4.88 8.77 -11.96
CA GLY A 313 -4.55 7.36 -12.06
C GLY A 313 -4.98 6.55 -10.83
N GLY A 314 -5.55 5.36 -11.06
CA GLY A 314 -5.97 4.44 -10.00
C GLY A 314 -6.19 3.01 -10.52
N ASP A 315 -6.41 2.06 -9.61
CA ASP A 315 -6.57 0.63 -9.94
C ASP A 315 -7.73 -0.05 -9.21
N ALA A 316 -8.31 0.60 -8.18
CA ALA A 316 -9.31 -0.01 -7.33
C ALA A 316 -10.45 0.94 -6.93
N LEU A 317 -11.51 0.38 -6.35
CA LEU A 317 -12.66 1.14 -5.82
C LEU A 317 -12.26 2.19 -4.76
N GLY A 318 -11.07 2.07 -4.16
CA GLY A 318 -10.52 3.09 -3.26
C GLY A 318 -10.19 4.41 -3.97
N ASP A 319 -10.05 4.40 -5.29
CA ASP A 319 -9.66 5.54 -6.13
C ASP A 319 -10.84 6.20 -6.84
N GLU A 320 -11.99 5.53 -6.85
CA GLU A 320 -13.15 5.90 -7.66
C GLU A 320 -13.57 7.35 -7.46
N SER A 321 -13.55 7.85 -6.22
CA SER A 321 -13.96 9.22 -5.94
C SER A 321 -13.00 10.23 -6.55
N MET A 322 -11.68 10.01 -6.53
CA MET A 322 -10.73 10.96 -7.11
C MET A 322 -10.72 10.86 -8.63
N LEU A 323 -11.00 9.68 -9.19
CA LEU A 323 -11.17 9.47 -10.62
C LEU A 323 -12.39 10.21 -11.17
N THR A 324 -13.52 10.20 -10.45
CA THR A 324 -14.81 10.61 -11.04
C THR A 324 -15.29 12.00 -10.65
N LYS A 325 -14.89 12.53 -9.49
CA LYS A 325 -15.53 13.71 -8.88
C LYS A 325 -15.18 15.04 -9.53
N PHE A 326 -14.03 15.14 -10.18
CA PHE A 326 -13.51 16.41 -10.69
C PHE A 326 -13.87 16.61 -12.17
N LYS A 327 -14.65 17.65 -12.45
CA LYS A 327 -15.07 18.02 -13.81
C LYS A 327 -13.91 18.40 -14.74
N ASP A 328 -12.79 18.83 -14.16
CA ASP A 328 -11.61 19.27 -14.89
C ASP A 328 -10.73 18.09 -15.33
N THR A 329 -11.02 16.88 -14.83
CA THR A 329 -10.29 15.66 -15.19
C THR A 329 -10.68 15.19 -16.59
N GLU A 330 -9.71 15.23 -17.50
CA GLU A 330 -9.89 14.83 -18.89
C GLU A 330 -9.52 13.38 -19.15
N VAL A 331 -8.63 12.80 -18.33
CA VAL A 331 -8.15 11.42 -18.52
C VAL A 331 -8.17 10.65 -17.20
N LEU A 332 -8.73 9.44 -17.27
CA LEU A 332 -8.70 8.45 -16.18
C LEU A 332 -7.77 7.32 -16.58
N LEU A 333 -6.56 7.29 -16.02
CA LEU A 333 -5.62 6.20 -16.24
C LEU A 333 -5.95 5.04 -15.30
N ILE A 334 -6.61 4.01 -15.82
CA ILE A 334 -7.03 2.85 -15.03
C ILE A 334 -6.03 1.72 -15.22
N MET A 335 -5.26 1.43 -14.17
CA MET A 335 -4.39 0.26 -14.12
C MET A 335 -5.24 -0.98 -13.82
N LYS A 336 -5.69 -1.66 -14.88
CA LYS A 336 -6.78 -2.65 -14.77
C LYS A 336 -6.41 -3.80 -13.85
N ARG A 337 -7.31 -4.09 -12.91
CA ARG A 337 -7.35 -5.30 -12.07
C ARG A 337 -8.64 -6.05 -12.29
N GLU A 338 -8.59 -7.37 -12.23
CA GLU A 338 -9.78 -8.21 -12.35
C GLU A 338 -10.81 -7.85 -11.26
N GLY A 339 -12.07 -7.64 -11.68
CA GLY A 339 -13.17 -7.29 -10.77
C GLY A 339 -13.10 -5.89 -10.12
N LYS A 340 -12.19 -5.00 -10.58
CA LYS A 340 -12.02 -3.64 -10.04
C LYS A 340 -12.26 -2.58 -11.09
N LEU A 341 -12.95 -1.50 -10.69
CA LEU A 341 -13.30 -0.36 -11.54
C LEU A 341 -14.03 -0.75 -12.84
N ASP A 342 -14.74 -1.88 -12.84
CA ASP A 342 -15.50 -2.37 -14.01
C ASP A 342 -16.59 -1.38 -14.42
N ASN A 343 -17.07 -0.55 -13.49
CA ASN A 343 -18.04 0.50 -13.76
C ASN A 343 -17.45 1.69 -14.53
N LEU A 344 -16.12 1.85 -14.58
CA LEU A 344 -15.45 2.97 -15.27
C LEU A 344 -14.84 2.59 -16.62
N VAL A 345 -14.84 1.31 -16.99
CA VAL A 345 -14.18 0.84 -18.23
C VAL A 345 -14.79 1.43 -19.52
N ASN A 346 -16.05 1.88 -19.44
CA ASN A 346 -16.77 2.50 -20.55
C ASN A 346 -16.87 4.03 -20.44
N ASP A 347 -16.23 4.65 -19.44
CA ASP A 347 -16.12 6.12 -19.37
C ASP A 347 -15.29 6.60 -20.56
N GLU A 348 -15.76 7.63 -21.26
CA GLU A 348 -15.09 8.15 -22.47
C GLU A 348 -13.68 8.70 -22.19
N ARG A 349 -13.39 9.05 -20.94
CA ARG A 349 -12.10 9.55 -20.45
C ARG A 349 -11.15 8.41 -20.06
N ALA A 350 -11.64 7.16 -19.99
CA ALA A 350 -10.87 6.04 -19.46
C ALA A 350 -9.80 5.54 -20.44
N LEU A 351 -8.57 5.48 -19.95
CA LEU A 351 -7.44 4.80 -20.56
C LEU A 351 -7.13 3.54 -19.76
N ILE A 352 -7.49 2.39 -20.31
CA ILE A 352 -7.31 1.10 -19.63
C ILE A 352 -5.91 0.58 -19.95
N GLN A 353 -5.11 0.39 -18.92
CA GLN A 353 -3.76 -0.16 -19.03
C GLN A 353 -3.69 -1.51 -18.31
N HIS A 354 -3.39 -2.56 -19.07
CA HIS A 354 -3.23 -3.91 -18.55
C HIS A 354 -1.80 -4.22 -18.15
N ARG A 355 -1.61 -5.34 -17.47
CA ARG A 355 -0.33 -5.85 -17.02
C ARG A 355 -0.30 -7.36 -16.98
N ASN A 356 0.89 -7.93 -17.06
CA ASN A 356 1.12 -9.32 -16.75
C ASN A 356 1.22 -9.49 -15.22
N LEU A 357 0.34 -10.30 -14.62
CA LEU A 357 0.29 -10.49 -13.18
C LEU A 357 1.52 -11.23 -12.62
N GLN A 358 2.14 -12.11 -13.40
CA GLN A 358 3.31 -12.89 -12.96
C GLN A 358 4.59 -12.06 -12.93
N THR A 359 4.74 -11.11 -13.87
CA THR A 359 5.96 -10.29 -13.98
C THR A 359 5.78 -8.88 -13.44
N GLY A 360 4.54 -8.41 -13.30
CA GLY A 360 4.21 -7.04 -12.91
C GLY A 360 4.35 -6.01 -14.03
N LEU A 361 4.89 -6.40 -15.18
CA LEU A 361 5.14 -5.50 -16.32
C LEU A 361 3.82 -5.09 -16.98
N LEU A 362 3.77 -3.85 -17.48
CA LEU A 362 2.64 -3.41 -18.31
C LEU A 362 2.53 -4.28 -19.57
N ASP A 363 1.31 -4.48 -20.03
CA ASP A 363 1.01 -5.15 -21.29
C ASP A 363 0.69 -4.09 -22.35
N PRO A 364 1.45 -4.03 -23.46
CA PRO A 364 1.15 -3.09 -24.54
C PRO A 364 -0.11 -3.46 -25.33
N LYS A 365 -0.69 -4.64 -25.09
CA LYS A 365 -1.95 -5.09 -25.69
C LYS A 365 -3.14 -4.75 -24.80
N ASN A 366 -4.33 -4.78 -25.40
CA ASN A 366 -5.60 -4.69 -24.67
C ASN A 366 -5.83 -5.98 -23.90
#